data_AF-A0A3A5JE19-F1
#
_entry.id   AF-A0A3A5JE19-F1
#
_cell.length_a   1.000
_cell.length_b   1.000
_cell.length_c   1.000
_cell.angle_alpha   90.00
_cell.angle_beta   90.00
_cell.angle_gamma   90.00
#
_symmetry.space_group_name_H-M   'P 1'
#
loop_
_entity.id
_entity.type
_entity.pdbx_description
1 polymer ?
#
loop_
_entity_poly.entity_id
_entity_poly.type
_entity_poly.pdbx_seq_one_letter_code
_entity_poly.pdbx_strand_id
1 'polypeptide(L)'
;MYRPGHVGVGLLCYAPVSYFLLSAGRVALAVAGFVVVVWFAMVPDLDMRTRLLTHRGATHTLAFAVLFGLACGAGGWVLGTRLVGFGPRLLAGFGGFLGALVVLAHLFADWLTPMGIAPFWPVSSRRYSLGLVTAANGGANALLLLLGAGATAVVLRLVGLI
;
A
#
# COMPACT_ATOMS: atom_id res chain seq x y z
N MET A 1 7.07 0.92 10.77
CA MET A 1 6.66 2.29 11.19
C MET A 1 5.36 2.16 11.99
N TYR A 2 4.77 3.24 12.51
CA TYR A 2 3.38 3.16 13.00
C TYR A 2 2.40 3.47 11.87
N ARG A 3 1.11 3.21 12.11
CA ARG A 3 0.05 3.35 11.11
C ARG A 3 0.08 4.69 10.34
N PRO A 4 0.26 5.87 10.98
CA PRO A 4 0.35 7.13 10.24
C PRO A 4 1.47 7.15 9.20
N GLY A 5 2.66 6.63 9.56
CA GLY A 5 3.78 6.54 8.64
C GLY A 5 3.49 5.61 7.45
N HIS A 6 2.92 4.44 7.69
CA HIS A 6 2.55 3.50 6.62
C HIS A 6 1.46 4.04 5.70
N VAL A 7 0.42 4.68 6.26
CA VAL A 7 -0.63 5.33 5.47
C VAL A 7 -0.04 6.46 4.63
N GLY A 8 0.82 7.30 5.22
CA GLY A 8 1.49 8.38 4.51
C GLY A 8 2.31 7.92 3.31
N VAL A 9 3.16 6.90 3.50
CA VAL A 9 3.93 6.28 2.40
C VAL A 9 2.99 5.66 1.36
N GLY A 10 1.95 4.95 1.79
CA GLY A 10 0.93 4.40 0.89
C GLY A 10 0.28 5.47 0.01
N LEU A 11 -0.12 6.60 0.59
CA LEU A 11 -0.70 7.72 -0.15
C LEU A 11 0.30 8.37 -1.11
N LEU A 12 1.57 8.54 -0.71
CA LEU A 12 2.63 9.01 -1.60
C LEU A 12 2.79 8.10 -2.83
N CYS A 13 2.87 6.79 -2.62
CA CYS A 13 2.98 5.81 -3.71
C CYS A 13 1.72 5.76 -4.59
N TYR A 14 0.55 6.03 -4.02
CA TYR A 14 -0.72 6.00 -4.74
C TYR A 14 -1.03 7.30 -5.51
N ALA A 15 -0.47 8.43 -5.10
CA ALA A 15 -0.69 9.74 -5.75
C ALA A 15 -0.54 9.74 -7.29
N PRO A 16 0.52 9.16 -7.91
CA PRO A 16 0.60 9.11 -9.37
C PRO A 16 -0.54 8.29 -9.99
N VAL A 17 -0.95 7.19 -9.34
CA VAL A 17 -2.05 6.34 -9.82
C VAL A 17 -3.37 7.09 -9.76
N SER A 18 -3.65 7.76 -8.64
CA SER A 18 -4.89 8.54 -8.49
C SER A 18 -4.94 9.70 -9.47
N TYR A 19 -3.82 10.37 -9.76
CA TYR A 19 -3.73 11.40 -10.80
C TYR A 19 -4.15 10.89 -12.18
N PHE A 20 -3.61 9.74 -12.61
CA PHE A 20 -3.97 9.17 -13.92
C PHE A 20 -5.44 8.74 -13.96
N LEU A 21 -5.96 8.13 -12.88
CA LEU A 21 -7.36 7.73 -12.81
C LEU A 21 -8.30 8.93 -12.87
N LEU A 22 -8.01 9.99 -12.10
CA LEU A 22 -8.82 11.20 -12.06
C LEU A 22 -8.76 11.96 -13.39
N SER A 23 -7.57 12.12 -13.97
CA SER A 23 -7.39 12.73 -15.30
C SER A 23 -8.14 11.98 -16.41
N ALA A 24 -8.33 10.67 -16.26
CA ALA A 24 -9.11 9.84 -17.18
C ALA A 24 -10.62 9.77 -16.83
N GLY A 25 -11.11 10.57 -15.88
CA GLY A 25 -12.51 10.57 -15.43
C GLY A 25 -12.92 9.33 -14.64
N ARG A 26 -11.98 8.48 -14.21
CA ARG A 26 -12.24 7.23 -13.46
C ARG A 26 -12.32 7.50 -11.95
N VAL A 27 -13.16 8.44 -11.55
CA VAL A 27 -13.27 8.92 -10.15
C VAL A 27 -13.58 7.79 -9.17
N ALA A 28 -14.51 6.89 -9.51
CA ALA A 28 -14.87 5.77 -8.64
C ALA A 28 -13.67 4.84 -8.35
N LEU A 29 -12.82 4.56 -9.34
CA LEU A 29 -11.61 3.76 -9.15
C LEU A 29 -10.58 4.53 -8.31
N ALA A 30 -10.41 5.83 -8.56
CA ALA A 30 -9.48 6.67 -7.79
C ALA A 30 -9.83 6.68 -6.30
N VAL A 31 -11.11 6.87 -5.96
CA VAL A 31 -11.60 6.84 -4.58
C VAL A 31 -11.50 5.44 -3.97
N ALA A 32 -11.89 4.40 -4.72
CA ALA A 32 -11.77 3.02 -4.23
C ALA A 32 -10.33 2.66 -3.90
N GLY A 33 -9.37 3.03 -4.76
CA GLY A 33 -7.95 2.79 -4.48
C GLY A 33 -7.43 3.59 -3.29
N PHE A 34 -7.88 4.82 -3.08
CA PHE A 34 -7.55 5.59 -1.87
C PHE A 34 -8.01 4.85 -0.60
N VAL A 35 -9.27 4.38 -0.60
CA VAL A 35 -9.83 3.62 0.53
C VAL A 35 -9.03 2.34 0.77
N VAL A 36 -8.72 1.59 -0.28
CA VAL A 36 -7.93 0.35 -0.18
C VAL A 36 -6.55 0.64 0.41
N VAL A 37 -5.85 1.65 -0.09
CA VAL A 37 -4.51 2.01 0.40
C VAL A 37 -4.52 2.36 1.87
N VAL A 38 -5.48 3.19 2.33
CA VAL A 38 -5.59 3.58 3.74
C VAL A 38 -6.00 2.41 4.63
N TRP A 39 -6.94 1.58 4.18
CA TRP A 39 -7.50 0.49 4.98
C TRP A 39 -6.50 -0.65 5.17
N PHE A 40 -5.82 -1.03 4.09
CA PHE A 40 -4.93 -2.19 4.06
C PHE A 40 -3.46 -1.84 4.35
N ALA A 41 -3.12 -0.57 4.63
CA ALA A 41 -1.75 -0.13 4.93
C ALA A 41 -1.03 -0.96 6.01
N MET A 42 -1.76 -1.60 6.93
CA MET A 42 -1.22 -2.40 8.03
C MET A 42 -1.37 -3.91 7.83
N VAL A 43 -1.70 -4.39 6.63
CA VAL A 43 -1.88 -5.83 6.37
C VAL A 43 -0.65 -6.65 6.76
N PRO A 44 0.59 -6.28 6.36
CA PRO A 44 1.76 -7.05 6.78
C PRO A 44 1.89 -7.16 8.30
N ASP A 45 1.64 -6.06 9.02
CA ASP A 45 1.72 -5.96 10.48
C ASP A 45 0.58 -6.65 11.24
N LEU A 46 -0.38 -7.27 10.54
CA LEU A 46 -1.30 -8.21 11.18
C LEU A 46 -0.57 -9.43 11.75
N ASP A 47 0.67 -9.69 11.30
CA ASP A 47 1.58 -10.67 11.89
C ASP A 47 1.82 -10.44 13.40
N MET A 48 1.84 -9.19 13.86
CA MET A 48 2.01 -8.83 15.27
C MET A 48 0.84 -9.27 16.16
N ARG A 49 -0.31 -9.60 15.55
CA ARG A 49 -1.53 -10.01 16.26
C ARG A 49 -1.64 -11.51 16.46
N THR A 50 -0.66 -12.28 15.99
CA THR A 50 -0.64 -13.74 16.08
C THR A 50 0.70 -14.23 16.59
N ARG A 51 0.72 -15.42 17.16
CA ARG A 51 1.96 -16.12 17.56
C ARG A 51 2.50 -17.02 16.45
N LEU A 52 1.73 -17.21 15.38
CA LEU A 52 2.06 -18.11 14.28
C LEU A 52 3.05 -17.50 13.28
N LEU A 53 3.13 -16.16 13.24
CA LEU A 53 3.97 -15.43 12.31
C LEU A 53 5.02 -14.64 13.09
N THR A 54 6.23 -14.60 12.57
CA THR A 54 7.28 -13.71 13.07
C THR A 54 7.10 -12.34 12.44
N HIS A 55 7.17 -11.29 13.28
CA HIS A 55 7.09 -9.92 12.77
C HIS A 55 8.24 -9.64 11.80
N ARG A 56 7.91 -9.09 10.62
CA ARG A 56 8.86 -8.90 9.51
C ARG A 56 9.50 -10.19 9.00
N GLY A 57 8.70 -11.25 9.03
CA GLY A 57 8.94 -12.53 8.39
C GLY A 57 8.22 -12.60 7.05
N ALA A 58 7.41 -13.65 6.86
CA ALA A 58 6.78 -13.97 5.58
C ALA A 58 5.92 -12.84 5.00
N THR A 59 5.21 -12.10 5.85
CA THR A 59 4.32 -10.97 5.50
C THR A 59 5.07 -9.74 4.98
N HIS A 60 6.37 -9.61 5.24
CA HIS A 60 7.19 -8.46 4.82
C HIS A 60 8.14 -8.84 3.68
N THR A 61 7.60 -9.48 2.65
CA THR A 61 8.35 -9.99 1.49
C THR A 61 7.72 -9.57 0.16
N LEU A 62 8.52 -9.62 -0.92
CA LEU A 62 8.02 -9.46 -2.28
C LEU A 62 7.08 -10.60 -2.68
N ALA A 63 7.34 -11.82 -2.19
CA ALA A 63 6.47 -12.96 -2.41
C ALA A 63 5.07 -12.72 -1.81
N PHE A 64 5.00 -12.16 -0.59
CA PHE A 64 3.73 -11.77 0.02
C PHE A 64 3.04 -10.64 -0.74
N ALA A 65 3.78 -9.67 -1.29
CA ALA A 65 3.20 -8.65 -2.16
C ALA A 65 2.51 -9.25 -3.39
N VAL A 66 3.13 -10.26 -4.03
CA VAL A 66 2.52 -11.00 -5.13
C VAL A 66 1.30 -11.79 -4.65
N LEU A 67 1.41 -12.53 -3.56
CA LEU A 67 0.31 -13.35 -3.03
C LEU A 67 -0.92 -12.49 -2.66
N PHE A 68 -0.70 -11.40 -1.93
CA PHE A 68 -1.76 -10.49 -1.52
C PHE A 68 -2.36 -9.76 -2.73
N GLY A 69 -1.53 -9.36 -3.70
CA GLY A 69 -2.00 -8.87 -5.00
C GLY A 69 -2.90 -9.87 -5.71
N LEU A 70 -2.48 -11.14 -5.85
CA LEU A 70 -3.32 -12.17 -6.46
C LEU A 70 -4.65 -12.37 -5.72
N ALA A 71 -4.63 -12.35 -4.39
CA ALA A 71 -5.85 -12.45 -3.57
C ALA A 71 -6.80 -11.26 -3.80
N CYS A 72 -6.28 -10.03 -3.79
CA CYS A 72 -7.07 -8.83 -4.09
C CYS A 72 -7.58 -8.83 -5.54
N GLY A 73 -6.78 -9.34 -6.49
CA GLY A 73 -7.19 -9.49 -7.89
C GLY A 73 -8.31 -10.52 -8.06
N ALA A 74 -8.24 -11.65 -7.37
CA ALA A 74 -9.34 -12.62 -7.33
C ALA A 74 -10.63 -12.00 -6.75
N GLY A 75 -10.51 -11.23 -5.66
CA GLY A 75 -11.63 -10.47 -5.10
C GLY A 75 -12.21 -9.45 -6.10
N GLY A 76 -11.32 -8.73 -6.81
CA GLY A 76 -11.69 -7.80 -7.87
C GLY A 76 -12.42 -8.47 -9.04
N TRP A 77 -11.98 -9.67 -9.46
CA TRP A 77 -12.66 -10.47 -10.48
C TRP A 77 -14.10 -10.78 -10.07
N VAL A 78 -14.28 -11.31 -8.86
CA VAL A 78 -15.61 -11.65 -8.31
C VAL A 78 -16.49 -10.41 -8.20
N LEU A 79 -15.92 -9.27 -7.82
CA LEU A 79 -16.68 -8.03 -7.75
C LEU A 79 -17.11 -7.55 -9.14
N GLY A 80 -16.24 -7.68 -10.16
CA GLY A 80 -16.55 -7.27 -11.52
C GLY A 80 -17.53 -8.17 -12.26
N THR A 81 -17.84 -9.38 -11.76
CA THR A 81 -18.98 -10.16 -12.28
C THR A 81 -20.32 -9.68 -11.70
N ARG A 82 -20.31 -8.83 -10.67
CA ARG A 82 -21.50 -8.39 -9.93
C ARG A 82 -21.80 -6.90 -10.09
N LEU A 83 -20.79 -6.06 -10.26
CA LEU A 83 -20.96 -4.62 -10.41
C LEU A 83 -21.24 -4.21 -11.84
N VAL A 84 -22.41 -3.60 -12.06
CA VAL A 84 -22.76 -2.98 -13.35
C VAL A 84 -21.79 -1.83 -13.65
N GLY A 85 -21.30 -1.76 -14.88
CA GLY A 85 -20.36 -0.72 -15.34
C GLY A 85 -18.88 -1.04 -15.13
N PHE A 86 -18.54 -2.15 -14.47
CA PHE A 86 -17.16 -2.60 -14.29
C PHE A 86 -16.99 -4.05 -14.77
N GLY A 87 -15.99 -4.31 -15.62
CA GLY A 87 -15.70 -5.66 -16.10
C GLY A 87 -14.81 -6.46 -15.12
N PRO A 88 -14.93 -7.81 -15.05
CA PRO A 88 -14.11 -8.66 -14.18
C PRO A 88 -12.61 -8.47 -14.38
N ARG A 89 -12.15 -8.37 -15.65
CA ARG A 89 -10.73 -8.15 -15.98
C ARG A 89 -10.19 -6.84 -15.44
N LEU A 90 -10.98 -5.75 -15.54
CA LEU A 90 -10.59 -4.43 -15.05
C LEU A 90 -10.42 -4.46 -13.53
N LEU A 91 -11.42 -4.95 -12.80
CA LEU A 91 -11.36 -4.97 -11.34
C LEU A 91 -10.36 -5.99 -10.81
N ALA A 92 -10.12 -7.10 -11.51
CA ALA A 92 -9.06 -8.03 -11.14
C ALA A 92 -7.68 -7.42 -11.29
N GLY A 93 -7.40 -6.75 -12.41
CA GLY A 93 -6.13 -6.04 -12.61
C GLY A 93 -5.95 -4.92 -11.61
N PHE A 94 -6.99 -4.10 -11.39
CA PHE A 94 -6.95 -2.98 -10.45
C PHE A 94 -6.77 -3.45 -9.00
N GLY A 95 -7.57 -4.43 -8.56
CA GLY A 95 -7.47 -5.01 -7.23
C GLY A 95 -6.11 -5.66 -6.99
N GLY A 96 -5.58 -6.39 -7.98
CA GLY A 96 -4.27 -7.02 -7.85
C GLY A 96 -3.12 -6.04 -7.80
N PHE A 97 -3.17 -4.99 -8.63
CA PHE A 97 -2.22 -3.89 -8.56
C PHE A 97 -2.25 -3.20 -7.20
N LEU A 98 -3.42 -2.84 -6.69
CA LEU A 98 -3.54 -2.17 -5.38
C LEU A 98 -3.08 -3.05 -4.24
N GLY A 99 -3.43 -4.34 -4.24
CA GLY A 99 -2.96 -5.29 -3.22
C GLY A 99 -1.44 -5.34 -3.16
N ALA A 100 -0.78 -5.49 -4.31
CA ALA A 100 0.69 -5.45 -4.38
C ALA A 100 1.24 -4.09 -3.92
N LEU A 101 0.67 -2.97 -4.39
CA LEU A 101 1.10 -1.61 -4.06
C LEU A 101 1.07 -1.36 -2.55
N VAL A 102 0.03 -1.80 -1.84
CA VAL A 102 -0.09 -1.63 -0.39
C VAL A 102 1.04 -2.35 0.35
N VAL A 103 1.34 -3.60 -0.03
CA VAL A 103 2.44 -4.34 0.60
C VAL A 103 3.78 -3.68 0.27
N LEU A 104 4.02 -3.29 -0.99
CA LEU A 104 5.26 -2.64 -1.40
C LEU A 104 5.49 -1.30 -0.68
N ALA A 105 4.43 -0.48 -0.54
CA ALA A 105 4.49 0.77 0.22
C ALA A 105 4.79 0.51 1.70
N HIS A 106 4.22 -0.55 2.27
CA HIS A 106 4.51 -0.97 3.64
C HIS A 106 5.99 -1.37 3.81
N LEU A 107 6.53 -2.18 2.88
CA LEU A 107 7.94 -2.55 2.85
C LEU A 107 8.85 -1.32 2.74
N PHE A 108 8.49 -0.37 1.89
CA PHE A 108 9.26 0.87 1.75
C PHE A 108 9.31 1.65 3.06
N ALA A 109 8.18 1.81 3.74
CA ALA A 109 8.13 2.47 5.04
C ALA A 109 8.99 1.75 6.10
N ASP A 110 9.02 0.43 6.09
CA ASP A 110 9.84 -0.35 7.02
C ASP A 110 11.32 -0.37 6.67
N TRP A 111 11.66 -0.27 5.39
CA TRP A 111 13.04 -0.12 4.92
C TRP A 111 13.70 1.16 5.48
N LEU A 112 12.92 2.22 5.73
CA LEU A 112 13.39 3.46 6.37
C LEU A 112 13.87 3.26 7.83
N THR A 113 13.45 2.16 8.48
CA THR A 113 13.67 1.92 9.91
C THR A 113 14.87 1.01 10.17
N PRO A 114 15.58 1.14 11.31
CA PRO A 114 16.75 0.30 11.65
C PRO A 114 16.49 -1.22 11.61
N MET A 115 15.28 -1.67 11.96
CA MET A 115 14.92 -3.09 11.92
C MET A 115 14.86 -3.65 10.48
N GLY A 116 14.58 -2.79 9.50
CA GLY A 116 14.59 -3.13 8.07
C GLY A 116 13.60 -4.21 7.67
N ILE A 117 13.82 -4.78 6.49
CA ILE A 117 13.03 -5.86 5.89
C ILE A 117 13.92 -6.93 5.25
N ALA A 118 13.43 -8.16 5.12
CA ALA A 118 14.09 -9.23 4.36
C ALA A 118 13.24 -9.58 3.12
N PRO A 119 13.27 -8.77 2.05
CA PRO A 119 12.27 -8.81 0.98
C PRO A 119 12.29 -10.11 0.17
N PHE A 120 13.41 -10.84 0.19
CA PHE A 120 13.63 -12.08 -0.56
C PHE A 120 13.50 -13.34 0.31
N TRP A 121 13.00 -13.24 1.54
CA TRP A 121 12.70 -14.42 2.34
C TRP A 121 11.62 -15.28 1.64
N PRO A 122 11.70 -16.63 1.65
CA PRO A 122 12.66 -17.47 2.37
C PRO A 122 13.96 -17.77 1.61
N VAL A 123 14.11 -17.31 0.37
CA VAL A 123 15.32 -17.54 -0.45
C VAL A 123 16.55 -16.90 0.18
N SER A 124 16.39 -15.73 0.80
CA SER A 124 17.44 -15.08 1.59
C SER A 124 16.88 -14.43 2.86
N SER A 125 17.58 -14.61 3.97
CA SER A 125 17.31 -13.93 5.24
C SER A 125 18.02 -12.58 5.37
N ARG A 126 18.73 -12.11 4.33
CA ARG A 126 19.45 -10.83 4.36
C ARG A 126 18.47 -9.68 4.55
N ARG A 127 18.72 -8.87 5.58
CA ARG A 127 17.94 -7.66 5.87
C ARG A 127 18.53 -6.44 5.18
N TYR A 128 17.66 -5.59 4.68
CA TYR A 128 17.96 -4.28 4.10
C TYR A 128 17.30 -3.21 4.96
N SER A 129 18.04 -2.15 5.26
CA SER A 129 17.59 -1.01 6.06
C SER A 129 18.38 0.22 5.64
N LEU A 130 17.71 1.38 5.57
CA LEU A 130 18.37 2.67 5.51
C LEU A 130 18.69 3.23 6.90
N GLY A 131 18.02 2.74 7.95
CA GLY A 131 18.29 3.14 9.33
C GLY A 131 18.08 4.63 9.63
N LEU A 132 17.27 5.34 8.83
CA LEU A 132 17.14 6.80 8.91
C LEU A 132 16.42 7.25 10.18
N VAL A 133 15.38 6.51 10.59
CA VAL A 133 14.57 6.88 11.74
C VAL A 133 13.92 5.67 12.39
N THR A 134 13.81 5.68 13.72
CA THR A 134 13.13 4.62 14.46
C THR A 134 11.63 4.61 14.15
N ALA A 135 11.03 3.41 14.14
CA ALA A 135 9.60 3.26 13.86
C ALA A 135 8.70 4.03 14.85
N ALA A 136 9.17 4.22 16.09
CA ALA A 136 8.46 4.90 17.16
C ALA A 136 8.58 6.44 17.11
N ASN A 137 9.34 7.02 16.18
CA ASN A 137 9.46 8.46 16.07
C ASN A 137 8.14 9.08 15.59
N GLY A 138 7.39 9.70 16.52
CA GLY A 138 6.09 10.31 16.23
C GLY A 138 6.15 11.42 15.18
N GLY A 139 7.20 12.24 15.19
CA GLY A 139 7.42 13.31 14.22
C GLY A 139 7.60 12.79 12.80
N ALA A 140 8.38 11.73 12.61
CA ALA A 140 8.56 11.11 11.30
C ALA A 140 7.28 10.44 10.79
N ASN A 141 6.52 9.78 11.66
CA ASN A 141 5.22 9.21 11.29
C ASN A 141 4.23 10.32 10.86
N ALA A 142 4.20 11.44 11.57
CA ALA A 142 3.37 12.59 11.22
C ALA A 142 3.82 13.23 9.91
N LEU A 143 5.14 13.42 9.71
CA LEU A 143 5.70 13.98 8.48
C LEU A 143 5.34 13.12 7.26
N LEU A 144 5.52 11.81 7.34
CA LEU A 144 5.15 10.90 6.24
C LEU A 144 3.66 10.97 5.93
N LEU A 145 2.80 11.05 6.94
CA LEU A 145 1.36 11.23 6.76
C LEU A 145 1.05 12.56 6.05
N LEU A 146 1.65 13.66 6.50
CA LEU A 146 1.49 14.99 5.91
C LEU A 146 1.97 15.03 4.46
N LEU A 147 3.09 14.37 4.14
CA LEU A 147 3.58 14.27 2.77
C LEU A 147 2.62 13.48 1.89
N GLY A 148 2.07 12.35 2.35
CA GLY A 148 1.08 11.58 1.60
C GLY A 148 -0.25 12.32 1.40
N ALA A 149 -0.75 12.98 2.44
CA ALA A 149 -1.93 13.82 2.36
C ALA A 149 -1.70 15.02 1.43
N GLY A 150 -0.54 15.67 1.54
CA GLY A 150 -0.11 16.77 0.67
C GLY A 150 -0.02 16.36 -0.79
N ALA A 151 0.58 15.20 -1.10
CA ALA A 151 0.61 14.66 -2.46
C ALA A 151 -0.80 14.37 -2.99
N THR A 152 -1.70 13.85 -2.15
CA THR A 152 -3.11 13.66 -2.52
C THR A 152 -3.78 15.01 -2.84
N ALA A 153 -3.57 16.04 -2.01
CA ALA A 153 -4.10 17.38 -2.25
C ALA A 153 -3.54 18.01 -3.54
N VAL A 154 -2.24 17.84 -3.81
CA VAL A 154 -1.61 18.27 -5.08
C VAL A 154 -2.28 17.59 -6.27
N VAL A 155 -2.53 16.28 -6.20
CA VAL A 155 -3.26 15.57 -7.27
C VAL A 155 -4.64 16.17 -7.48
N LEU A 156 -5.43 16.36 -6.42
CA LEU A 156 -6.76 16.95 -6.51
C LEU A 156 -6.73 18.36 -7.13
N ARG A 157 -5.73 19.17 -6.77
CA ARG A 157 -5.49 20.50 -7.34
C ARG A 157 -5.18 20.42 -8.84
N LEU A 158 -4.29 19.51 -9.23
CA LEU A 158 -3.88 19.35 -10.64
C LEU A 158 -5.02 18.89 -11.55
N VAL A 159 -5.99 18.14 -11.02
CA VAL A 159 -7.19 17.73 -11.78
C VAL A 159 -8.38 18.69 -11.62
N GLY A 160 -8.19 19.83 -10.96
CA GLY A 160 -9.21 20.88 -10.82
C GLY A 160 -10.36 20.54 -9.88
N LEU A 161 -10.18 19.63 -8.92
CA LEU A 161 -11.20 19.29 -7.92
C LEU A 161 -11.18 20.21 -6.68
N ILE A 162 -10.06 20.93 -6.46
CA ILE A 162 -9.88 22.00 -5.47
C ILE A 162 -9.00 23.11 -6.07
#